data_AF-A0A6I6C7U3-F1
#
_entry.id   AF-A0A6I6C7U3-F1
#
_cell.length_a   1.000
_cell.length_b   1.000
_cell.length_c   1.000
_cell.angle_alpha   90.00
_cell.angle_beta   90.00
_cell.angle_gamma   90.00
#
_symmetry.space_group_name_H-M   'P 1'
#
loop_
_entity.id
_entity.type
_entity.pdbx_description
1 polymer ?
#
loop_
_entity_poly.entity_id
_entity_poly.type
_entity_poly.pdbx_seq_one_letter_code
_entity_poly.pdbx_strand_id
1 'polypeptide(L)'
;MKQLISLLGSIGLIATSSSIVVACSKKAKSEFSNSITPNNVKYGEKQSFNVEIINPSEYDSLSVEELQGNSYLTSIKVEKNKGDISKFVVSYMGKKVTEKAIIKLSYGDLVKEVNLKVEKNTLEGLIKIKDLGRIKMANDTPTKDELLNAIENANSEIYSQQTLSKSDFEIQNASKTEATIKASGQNLEGTIELTYRNNAKTQLNSLIKITNLGQIEGKELIPSEEEIWNKVKEVNITQIKEEEIRLESLILNSDFTITKYNSNAAINSSPASSKIVGNVQVNYTYKQKSGI
;
A
#
# COMPACT_ATOMS: atom_id res chain seq x y z
N MET A 1 -40.93 -76.63 -60.20
CA MET A 1 -42.23 -76.08 -60.65
C MET A 1 -43.18 -76.14 -59.45
N LYS A 2 -43.73 -74.97 -59.06
CA LYS A 2 -44.88 -74.77 -58.15
C LYS A 2 -44.62 -75.10 -56.66
N GLN A 3 -45.13 -74.40 -55.65
CA GLN A 3 -45.81 -73.10 -55.51
C GLN A 3 -45.83 -72.78 -54.00
N LEU A 4 -45.55 -71.51 -53.66
CA LEU A 4 -46.04 -70.70 -52.53
C LEU A 4 -47.13 -71.29 -51.61
N ILE A 5 -46.88 -71.30 -50.29
CA ILE A 5 -47.80 -70.96 -49.18
C ILE A 5 -46.93 -70.45 -48.01
N SER A 6 -46.67 -69.14 -47.84
CA SER A 6 -47.51 -68.14 -47.17
C SER A 6 -48.04 -68.58 -45.80
N LEU A 7 -47.21 -68.53 -44.75
CA LEU A 7 -47.67 -68.55 -43.36
C LEU A 7 -47.40 -67.18 -42.71
N LEU A 8 -48.37 -66.28 -42.85
CA LEU A 8 -48.49 -65.08 -42.03
C LEU A 8 -48.85 -65.50 -40.60
N GLY A 9 -47.84 -65.60 -39.74
CA GLY A 9 -48.03 -65.60 -38.30
C GLY A 9 -48.09 -64.16 -37.80
N SER A 10 -49.30 -63.62 -37.67
CA SER A 10 -49.59 -62.35 -37.02
C SER A 10 -49.24 -62.42 -35.53
N ILE A 11 -47.98 -62.14 -35.17
CA ILE A 11 -47.62 -61.81 -33.79
C ILE A 11 -47.98 -60.34 -33.61
N GLY A 12 -49.18 -60.10 -33.11
CA GLY A 12 -49.60 -58.80 -32.61
C GLY A 12 -48.72 -58.41 -31.43
N LEU A 13 -47.67 -57.63 -31.71
CA LEU A 13 -47.00 -56.82 -30.71
C LEU A 13 -48.01 -55.75 -30.26
N ILE A 14 -48.72 -56.04 -29.17
CA ILE A 14 -49.36 -54.99 -28.38
C ILE A 14 -48.20 -54.20 -27.76
N ALA A 15 -47.75 -53.16 -28.47
CA ALA A 15 -46.99 -52.09 -27.87
C ALA A 15 -47.93 -51.40 -26.88
N THR A 16 -47.94 -51.87 -25.63
CA THR A 16 -48.38 -51.02 -24.53
C THR A 16 -47.41 -49.85 -24.50
N SER A 17 -47.75 -48.78 -25.20
CA SER A 17 -47.27 -47.45 -24.90
C SER A 17 -47.76 -47.13 -23.49
N SER A 18 -47.06 -47.65 -22.49
CA SER A 18 -47.03 -47.01 -21.19
C SER A 18 -46.33 -45.67 -21.43
N SER A 19 -47.13 -44.69 -21.83
CA SER A 19 -46.83 -43.30 -21.58
C SER A 19 -46.71 -43.19 -20.06
N ILE A 20 -45.49 -43.42 -19.57
CA ILE A 20 -45.11 -43.03 -18.23
C ILE A 20 -45.21 -41.51 -18.28
N VAL A 21 -46.37 -41.00 -17.87
CA VAL A 21 -46.52 -39.59 -17.60
C VAL A 21 -45.60 -39.36 -16.40
N VAL A 22 -44.38 -38.91 -16.68
CA VAL A 22 -43.49 -38.39 -15.65
C VAL A 22 -44.19 -37.13 -15.18
N ALA A 23 -45.03 -37.29 -14.15
CA ALA A 23 -45.54 -36.17 -13.39
C ALA A 23 -44.33 -35.50 -12.76
N CYS A 24 -43.75 -34.52 -13.45
CA CYS A 24 -42.88 -33.54 -12.82
C CYS A 24 -43.71 -32.92 -11.71
N SER A 25 -43.52 -33.41 -10.49
CA SER A 25 -43.98 -32.75 -9.28
C SER A 25 -43.49 -31.31 -9.43
N LYS A 26 -44.40 -30.32 -9.43
CA LYS A 26 -44.01 -28.91 -9.52
C LYS A 26 -43.01 -28.67 -8.39
N LYS A 27 -41.71 -28.61 -8.75
CA LYS A 27 -40.68 -28.21 -7.79
C LYS A 27 -41.08 -26.84 -7.27
N ALA A 28 -41.01 -26.67 -5.96
CA ALA A 28 -41.30 -25.38 -5.35
C ALA A 28 -40.43 -24.30 -6.02
N LYS A 29 -41.02 -23.16 -6.34
CA LYS A 29 -40.32 -22.07 -7.04
C LYS A 29 -39.21 -21.52 -6.14
N SER A 30 -38.04 -21.25 -6.71
CA SER A 30 -36.96 -20.59 -5.99
C SER A 30 -37.40 -19.18 -5.58
N GLU A 31 -36.94 -18.71 -4.42
CA GLU A 31 -37.20 -17.34 -3.94
C GLU A 31 -36.05 -16.85 -3.03
N PHE A 32 -35.87 -15.53 -2.95
CA PHE A 32 -34.96 -14.95 -1.97
C PHE A 32 -35.56 -15.04 -0.56
N SER A 33 -34.74 -15.37 0.44
CA SER A 33 -35.15 -15.23 1.84
C SER A 33 -35.53 -13.78 2.17
N ASN A 34 -36.51 -13.62 3.06
CA ASN A 34 -36.99 -12.31 3.50
C ASN A 34 -36.00 -11.57 4.41
N SER A 35 -34.99 -12.26 4.96
CA SER A 35 -34.04 -11.72 5.95
C SER A 35 -32.77 -11.12 5.37
N ILE A 36 -32.74 -10.74 4.10
CA ILE A 36 -31.55 -10.14 3.48
C ILE A 36 -31.43 -8.68 3.94
N THR A 37 -30.49 -8.43 4.83
CA THR A 37 -30.16 -7.11 5.36
C THR A 37 -28.69 -6.80 5.09
N PRO A 38 -28.35 -5.98 4.07
CA PRO A 38 -26.97 -5.59 3.83
C PRO A 38 -26.46 -4.69 4.96
N ASN A 39 -25.16 -4.78 5.23
CA ASN A 39 -24.50 -3.89 6.18
C ASN A 39 -24.17 -2.54 5.50
N ASN A 40 -24.23 -1.45 6.25
CA ASN A 40 -23.58 -0.22 5.81
C ASN A 40 -22.06 -0.42 5.81
N VAL A 41 -21.36 0.37 5.01
CA VAL A 41 -19.91 0.28 4.87
C VAL A 41 -19.27 1.65 4.94
N LYS A 42 -18.09 1.77 5.52
CA LYS A 42 -17.33 3.03 5.47
C LYS A 42 -16.49 3.11 4.21
N TYR A 43 -16.17 4.32 3.77
CA TYR A 43 -15.20 4.53 2.71
C TYR A 43 -13.88 3.77 2.98
N GLY A 44 -13.41 3.01 1.99
CA GLY A 44 -12.21 2.19 2.06
C GLY A 44 -12.40 0.85 2.80
N GLU A 45 -13.47 0.64 3.56
CA GLU A 45 -13.68 -0.60 4.31
C GLU A 45 -14.43 -1.65 3.50
N LYS A 46 -14.15 -2.92 3.83
CA LYS A 46 -14.87 -4.08 3.28
C LYS A 46 -15.98 -4.50 4.22
N GLN A 47 -17.11 -4.88 3.65
CA GLN A 47 -18.22 -5.49 4.36
C GLN A 47 -18.80 -6.63 3.55
N SER A 48 -19.56 -7.49 4.23
CA SER A 48 -20.29 -8.57 3.59
C SER A 48 -21.64 -8.82 4.26
N PHE A 49 -22.54 -9.48 3.54
CA PHE A 49 -23.78 -10.01 4.09
C PHE A 49 -24.12 -11.35 3.44
N ASN A 50 -24.95 -12.12 4.14
CA ASN A 50 -25.40 -13.43 3.66
C ASN A 50 -26.67 -13.29 2.82
N VAL A 51 -26.74 -14.07 1.75
CA VAL A 51 -27.92 -14.24 0.90
C VAL A 51 -28.30 -15.71 0.91
N GLU A 52 -29.57 -15.99 1.19
CA GLU A 52 -30.14 -17.33 1.17
C GLU A 52 -31.24 -17.42 0.13
N ILE A 53 -31.20 -18.47 -0.69
CA ILE A 53 -32.20 -18.81 -1.70
C ILE A 53 -32.98 -20.02 -1.21
N ILE A 54 -34.29 -19.84 -1.03
CA ILE A 54 -35.20 -20.93 -0.69
C ILE A 54 -35.47 -21.73 -1.96
N ASN A 55 -35.43 -23.06 -1.87
CA ASN A 55 -35.58 -23.99 -3.00
C ASN A 55 -34.60 -23.69 -4.16
N PRO A 56 -33.28 -23.68 -3.93
CA PRO A 56 -32.29 -23.29 -4.94
C PRO A 56 -32.24 -24.29 -6.11
N SER A 57 -31.85 -23.78 -7.27
CA SER A 57 -31.56 -24.56 -8.48
C SER A 57 -30.07 -24.88 -8.55
N GLU A 58 -29.71 -26.09 -8.98
CA GLU A 58 -28.30 -26.46 -9.17
C GLU A 58 -27.65 -25.75 -10.36
N TYR A 59 -28.46 -25.24 -11.29
CA TYR A 59 -28.00 -24.62 -12.53
C TYR A 59 -27.86 -23.11 -12.43
N ASP A 60 -28.55 -22.48 -11.48
CA ASP A 60 -28.54 -21.04 -11.31
C ASP A 60 -27.41 -20.58 -10.38
N SER A 61 -26.90 -19.39 -10.64
CA SER A 61 -25.87 -18.75 -9.83
C SER A 61 -26.33 -17.36 -9.41
N LEU A 62 -25.88 -16.94 -8.22
CA LEU A 62 -26.14 -15.60 -7.73
C LEU A 62 -25.13 -14.65 -8.39
N SER A 63 -25.65 -13.63 -9.09
CA SER A 63 -24.87 -12.51 -9.59
C SER A 63 -25.29 -11.22 -8.89
N VAL A 64 -24.35 -10.27 -8.86
CA VAL A 64 -24.51 -9.01 -8.14
C VAL A 64 -23.98 -7.88 -8.97
N GLU A 65 -24.79 -6.83 -9.13
CA GLU A 65 -24.41 -5.59 -9.82
C GLU A 65 -24.85 -4.36 -9.02
N GLU A 66 -24.11 -3.27 -9.12
CA GLU A 66 -24.50 -1.97 -8.56
C GLU A 66 -25.37 -1.21 -9.58
N LEU A 67 -26.56 -0.74 -9.17
CA LEU A 67 -27.54 -0.14 -10.07
C LEU A 67 -27.35 1.37 -10.33
N GLN A 68 -26.26 2.00 -9.88
CA GLN A 68 -26.06 3.45 -10.05
C GLN A 68 -24.77 3.79 -10.79
N GLY A 69 -24.87 4.72 -11.76
CA GLY A 69 -23.81 5.11 -12.68
C GLY A 69 -22.59 5.82 -12.07
N ASN A 70 -22.55 6.06 -10.75
CA ASN A 70 -21.43 6.70 -10.06
C ASN A 70 -20.50 5.71 -9.31
N SER A 71 -20.79 4.40 -9.32
CA SER A 71 -20.01 3.34 -8.64
C SER A 71 -19.58 3.76 -7.21
N TYR A 72 -20.52 3.72 -6.28
CA TYR A 72 -20.30 3.98 -4.86
C TYR A 72 -19.61 2.82 -4.17
N LEU A 73 -19.61 1.64 -4.79
CA LEU A 73 -18.97 0.43 -4.32
C LEU A 73 -17.88 -0.03 -5.29
N THR A 74 -16.98 -0.87 -4.77
CA THR A 74 -15.97 -1.57 -5.55
C THR A 74 -15.76 -2.96 -4.97
N SER A 75 -15.00 -3.81 -5.69
CA SER A 75 -14.67 -5.17 -5.25
C SER A 75 -15.88 -6.02 -4.88
N ILE A 76 -17.01 -5.80 -5.56
CA ILE A 76 -18.23 -6.59 -5.36
C ILE A 76 -17.95 -8.02 -5.80
N LYS A 77 -18.15 -8.98 -4.88
CA LYS A 77 -17.89 -10.40 -5.10
C LYS A 77 -19.00 -11.24 -4.48
N VAL A 78 -19.26 -12.38 -5.10
CA VAL A 78 -20.17 -13.41 -4.60
C VAL A 78 -19.38 -14.67 -4.36
N GLU A 79 -19.50 -15.22 -3.15
CA GLU A 79 -18.92 -16.50 -2.79
C GLU A 79 -20.03 -17.47 -2.39
N LYS A 80 -20.07 -18.62 -3.04
CA LYS A 80 -21.00 -19.70 -2.69
C LYS A 80 -20.46 -20.48 -1.50
N ASN A 81 -21.30 -20.77 -0.51
CA ASN A 81 -20.89 -21.55 0.66
C ASN A 81 -20.57 -23.00 0.25
N LYS A 82 -19.42 -23.52 0.69
CA LYS A 82 -18.97 -24.88 0.38
C LYS A 82 -19.85 -25.87 1.14
N GLY A 83 -20.74 -26.54 0.43
CA GLY A 83 -21.63 -27.58 0.97
C GLY A 83 -23.09 -27.15 1.13
N ASP A 84 -23.44 -25.90 0.82
CA ASP A 84 -24.83 -25.45 0.82
C ASP A 84 -25.11 -24.59 -0.42
N ILE A 85 -25.85 -25.16 -1.38
CA ILE A 85 -26.18 -24.47 -2.63
C ILE A 85 -27.16 -23.30 -2.45
N SER A 86 -27.81 -23.20 -1.28
CA SER A 86 -28.75 -22.14 -0.95
C SER A 86 -28.07 -20.88 -0.41
N LYS A 87 -26.82 -20.97 0.07
CA LYS A 87 -26.16 -19.88 0.81
C LYS A 87 -25.01 -19.25 0.04
N PHE A 88 -25.04 -17.92 0.01
CA PHE A 88 -24.04 -17.09 -0.63
C PHE A 88 -23.60 -15.98 0.32
N VAL A 89 -22.35 -15.52 0.15
CA VAL A 89 -21.80 -14.34 0.81
C VAL A 89 -21.54 -13.30 -0.27
N VAL A 90 -22.15 -12.12 -0.11
CA VAL A 90 -21.90 -10.97 -0.97
C VAL A 90 -20.97 -10.03 -0.23
N SER A 91 -19.80 -9.78 -0.80
CA SER A 91 -18.76 -8.90 -0.25
C SER A 91 -18.58 -7.68 -1.14
N TYR A 92 -18.33 -6.51 -0.55
CA TYR A 92 -18.18 -5.23 -1.24
C TYR A 92 -17.30 -4.28 -0.41
N MET A 93 -16.77 -3.24 -1.06
CA MET A 93 -15.97 -2.20 -0.44
C MET A 93 -16.54 -0.82 -0.75
N GLY A 94 -16.60 0.05 0.27
CA GLY A 94 -17.05 1.43 0.11
C GLY A 94 -16.08 2.25 -0.72
N LYS A 95 -16.55 2.88 -1.81
CA LYS A 95 -15.73 3.69 -2.72
C LYS A 95 -16.08 5.17 -2.70
N LYS A 96 -17.35 5.53 -2.46
CA LYS A 96 -17.77 6.94 -2.38
C LYS A 96 -18.93 7.09 -1.42
N VAL A 97 -18.87 8.09 -0.55
CA VAL A 97 -19.90 8.35 0.46
C VAL A 97 -21.25 8.66 -0.19
N THR A 98 -22.30 8.01 0.31
CA THR A 98 -23.68 8.16 -0.15
C THR A 98 -24.67 7.66 0.90
N GLU A 99 -25.82 8.33 1.00
CA GLU A 99 -26.96 7.87 1.81
C GLU A 99 -27.69 6.68 1.18
N LYS A 100 -27.42 6.38 -0.10
CA LYS A 100 -28.08 5.29 -0.82
C LYS A 100 -27.19 4.74 -1.94
N ALA A 101 -26.69 3.53 -1.75
CA ALA A 101 -26.16 2.66 -2.79
C ALA A 101 -27.12 1.48 -2.97
N ILE A 102 -27.40 1.10 -4.23
CA ILE A 102 -28.34 0.02 -4.55
C ILE A 102 -27.58 -1.11 -5.22
N ILE A 103 -27.68 -2.30 -4.62
CA ILE A 103 -27.16 -3.53 -5.18
C ILE A 103 -28.35 -4.35 -5.70
N LYS A 104 -28.24 -4.84 -6.94
CA LYS A 104 -29.17 -5.81 -7.51
C LYS A 104 -28.59 -7.21 -7.43
N LEU A 105 -29.33 -8.07 -6.73
CA LEU A 105 -29.10 -9.50 -6.65
C LEU A 105 -29.92 -10.19 -7.74
N SER A 106 -29.29 -11.03 -8.55
CA SER A 106 -29.99 -11.82 -9.58
C SER A 106 -29.68 -13.31 -9.42
N TYR A 107 -30.70 -14.16 -9.47
CA TYR A 107 -30.57 -15.62 -9.37
C TYR A 107 -31.60 -16.29 -10.29
N GLY A 108 -31.16 -16.78 -11.45
CA GLY A 108 -32.07 -17.16 -12.54
C GLY A 108 -32.95 -15.97 -12.94
N ASP A 109 -34.26 -16.14 -12.92
CA ASP A 109 -35.25 -15.07 -13.18
C ASP A 109 -35.56 -14.20 -11.95
N LEU A 110 -35.01 -14.52 -10.77
CA LEU A 110 -35.26 -13.76 -9.55
C LEU A 110 -34.39 -12.52 -9.53
N VAL A 111 -34.99 -11.39 -9.14
CA VAL A 111 -34.30 -10.12 -8.94
C VAL A 111 -34.70 -9.54 -7.59
N LYS A 112 -33.72 -9.07 -6.81
CA LYS A 112 -33.96 -8.34 -5.56
C LYS A 112 -32.99 -7.18 -5.44
N GLU A 113 -33.51 -6.00 -5.14
CA GLU A 113 -32.71 -4.82 -4.86
C GLU A 113 -32.53 -4.66 -3.36
N VAL A 114 -31.31 -4.36 -2.94
CA VAL A 114 -30.97 -4.06 -1.55
C VAL A 114 -30.29 -2.71 -1.47
N ASN A 115 -30.68 -1.92 -0.48
CA ASN A 115 -30.16 -0.57 -0.25
C ASN A 115 -29.18 -0.61 0.93
N LEU A 116 -28.06 0.07 0.80
CA LEU A 116 -27.11 0.29 1.89
C LEU A 116 -26.52 1.70 1.82
N LYS A 117 -25.83 2.12 2.87
CA LYS A 117 -25.13 3.40 2.92
C LYS A 117 -23.62 3.21 2.84
N VAL A 118 -22.96 4.20 2.23
CA VAL A 118 -21.52 4.36 2.33
C VAL A 118 -21.23 5.55 3.22
N GLU A 119 -20.73 5.30 4.41
CA GLU A 119 -20.45 6.30 5.43
C GLU A 119 -19.03 6.85 5.28
N LYS A 120 -18.77 8.04 5.83
CA LYS A 120 -17.42 8.59 5.90
C LYS A 120 -16.53 7.69 6.74
N ASN A 121 -15.25 7.64 6.38
CA ASN A 121 -14.23 7.11 7.27
C ASN A 121 -13.42 8.26 7.89
N THR A 122 -12.71 7.97 8.98
CA THR A 122 -11.82 8.94 9.62
C THR A 122 -10.38 8.70 9.17
N LEU A 123 -9.56 9.75 9.13
CA LEU A 123 -8.12 9.57 8.92
C LEU A 123 -7.49 8.64 9.97
N GLU A 124 -7.93 8.72 11.23
CA GLU A 124 -7.55 7.79 12.31
C GLU A 124 -7.99 6.34 12.03
N GLY A 125 -9.10 6.17 11.32
CA GLY A 125 -9.62 4.89 10.82
C GLY A 125 -8.64 4.23 9.85
N LEU A 126 -8.04 5.03 8.97
CA LEU A 126 -7.16 4.58 7.90
C LEU A 126 -5.66 4.53 8.28
N ILE A 127 -5.21 5.46 9.12
CA ILE A 127 -3.80 5.65 9.46
C ILE A 127 -3.62 5.30 10.93
N LYS A 128 -3.17 4.07 11.20
CA LYS A 128 -2.98 3.55 12.56
C LYS A 128 -1.60 3.84 13.11
N ILE A 129 -0.59 3.80 12.25
CA ILE A 129 0.80 4.10 12.59
C ILE A 129 1.05 5.57 12.22
N LYS A 130 1.21 6.40 13.25
CA LYS A 130 1.43 7.85 13.15
C LYS A 130 2.91 8.23 13.17
N ASP A 131 3.76 7.41 13.80
CA ASP A 131 5.20 7.53 13.68
C ASP A 131 5.64 6.85 12.38
N LEU A 132 5.94 7.67 11.38
CA LEU A 132 6.33 7.23 10.05
C LEU A 132 7.83 6.88 9.98
N GLY A 133 8.56 7.05 11.08
CA GLY A 133 9.98 6.77 11.17
C GLY A 133 10.80 7.69 10.26
N ARG A 134 11.72 7.10 9.49
CA ARG A 134 12.62 7.84 8.60
C ARG A 134 12.03 8.00 7.22
N ILE A 135 11.79 9.24 6.80
CA ILE A 135 11.19 9.57 5.50
C ILE A 135 12.15 10.40 4.66
N LYS A 136 12.18 10.18 3.35
CA LYS A 136 13.04 10.95 2.45
C LYS A 136 12.35 12.28 2.13
N MET A 137 12.89 13.39 2.64
CA MET A 137 12.38 14.74 2.35
C MET A 137 13.42 15.53 1.57
N ALA A 138 13.03 16.18 0.48
CA ALA A 138 13.92 17.05 -0.28
C ALA A 138 14.25 18.38 0.46
N ASN A 139 13.32 18.85 1.30
CA ASN A 139 13.42 20.12 2.02
C ASN A 139 13.21 19.92 3.53
N ASP A 140 13.19 21.03 4.28
CA ASP A 140 12.95 21.05 5.72
C ASP A 140 11.52 20.59 6.12
N THR A 141 10.58 20.56 5.19
CA THR A 141 9.21 20.05 5.39
C THR A 141 8.85 19.07 4.27
N PRO A 142 8.08 18.01 4.55
CA PRO A 142 7.67 17.05 3.54
C PRO A 142 6.63 17.66 2.59
N THR A 143 6.71 17.21 1.35
CA THR A 143 5.63 17.35 0.37
C THR A 143 4.50 16.34 0.65
N LYS A 144 3.33 16.57 0.05
CA LYS A 144 2.18 15.66 0.12
C LYS A 144 2.52 14.25 -0.37
N ASP A 145 3.37 14.16 -1.38
CA ASP A 145 3.81 12.91 -1.99
C ASP A 145 4.74 12.12 -1.05
N GLU A 146 5.72 12.81 -0.47
CA GLU A 146 6.65 12.21 0.50
C GLU A 146 5.89 11.71 1.73
N LEU A 147 4.91 12.48 2.20
CA LEU A 147 4.09 12.11 3.34
C LEU A 147 3.14 10.95 3.03
N LEU A 148 2.48 10.95 1.87
CA LEU A 148 1.62 9.84 1.45
C LEU A 148 2.42 8.53 1.34
N ASN A 149 3.56 8.56 0.65
CA ASN A 149 4.44 7.39 0.54
C ASN A 149 4.91 6.90 1.91
N ALA A 150 5.23 7.82 2.83
CA ALA A 150 5.62 7.47 4.18
C ALA A 150 4.49 6.81 4.98
N ILE A 151 3.27 7.35 4.89
CA ILE A 151 2.07 6.78 5.50
C ILE A 151 1.83 5.36 4.97
N GLU A 152 1.85 5.18 3.65
CA GLU A 152 1.65 3.87 3.00
C GLU A 152 2.70 2.85 3.42
N ASN A 153 3.97 3.24 3.49
CA ASN A 153 5.05 2.36 3.92
C ASN A 153 4.87 1.94 5.39
N ALA A 154 4.58 2.92 6.27
CA ALA A 154 4.38 2.66 7.69
C ALA A 154 3.15 1.80 7.96
N ASN A 155 2.10 1.92 7.13
CA ASN A 155 0.82 1.24 7.30
C ASN A 155 0.56 0.14 6.25
N SER A 156 1.63 -0.42 5.64
CA SER A 156 1.53 -1.29 4.45
C SER A 156 0.57 -2.48 4.59
N GLU A 157 0.44 -3.07 5.79
CA GLU A 157 -0.53 -4.14 6.07
C GLU A 157 -1.98 -3.72 5.81
N ILE A 158 -2.32 -2.46 6.14
CA ILE A 158 -3.66 -1.88 6.00
C ILE A 158 -3.92 -1.50 4.53
N TYR A 159 -2.90 -0.93 3.87
CA TYR A 159 -3.01 -0.42 2.50
C TYR A 159 -3.07 -1.50 1.41
N SER A 160 -2.74 -2.74 1.74
CA SER A 160 -3.05 -3.89 0.86
C SER A 160 -4.56 -4.03 0.55
N GLN A 161 -5.42 -3.37 1.33
CA GLN A 161 -6.88 -3.49 1.24
C GLN A 161 -7.61 -2.15 1.06
N GLN A 162 -6.93 -1.01 1.23
CA GLN A 162 -7.53 0.33 1.21
C GLN A 162 -6.52 1.33 0.62
N THR A 163 -6.98 2.41 -0.04
CA THR A 163 -6.06 3.38 -0.64
C THR A 163 -6.44 4.80 -0.23
N LEU A 164 -5.51 5.47 0.44
CA LEU A 164 -5.51 6.92 0.63
C LEU A 164 -4.88 7.55 -0.61
N SER A 165 -5.45 8.63 -1.10
CA SER A 165 -4.92 9.38 -2.22
C SER A 165 -4.52 10.79 -1.81
N LYS A 166 -3.77 11.48 -2.68
CA LYS A 166 -3.40 12.88 -2.47
C LYS A 166 -4.61 13.81 -2.38
N SER A 167 -5.76 13.45 -2.95
CA SER A 167 -6.97 14.28 -2.85
C SER A 167 -7.70 14.12 -1.52
N ASP A 168 -7.37 13.11 -0.72
CA ASP A 168 -8.13 12.73 0.47
C ASP A 168 -7.74 13.52 1.73
N PHE A 169 -6.64 14.27 1.71
CA PHE A 169 -6.19 15.08 2.83
C PHE A 169 -5.51 16.36 2.36
N GLU A 170 -5.31 17.32 3.24
CA GLU A 170 -4.42 18.48 3.07
C GLU A 170 -3.44 18.55 4.24
N ILE A 171 -2.23 19.06 3.99
CA ILE A 171 -1.27 19.37 5.05
C ILE A 171 -1.68 20.71 5.67
N GLN A 172 -2.07 20.70 6.94
CA GLN A 172 -2.36 21.95 7.66
C GLN A 172 -1.09 22.63 8.16
N ASN A 173 -0.18 21.84 8.76
CA ASN A 173 1.10 22.29 9.28
C ASN A 173 2.15 21.22 9.03
N ALA A 174 3.40 21.62 8.81
CA ALA A 174 4.52 20.71 8.66
C ALA A 174 5.82 21.35 9.18
N SER A 175 6.67 20.53 9.78
CA SER A 175 8.00 20.88 10.28
C SER A 175 9.02 19.81 9.88
N LYS A 176 10.22 19.85 10.46
CA LYS A 176 11.29 18.85 10.24
C LYS A 176 10.96 17.47 10.80
N THR A 177 10.04 17.39 11.76
CA THR A 177 9.79 16.18 12.54
C THR A 177 8.31 15.80 12.69
N GLU A 178 7.39 16.68 12.30
CA GLU A 178 5.96 16.45 12.47
C GLU A 178 5.13 17.14 11.40
N ALA A 179 3.98 16.57 11.06
CA ALA A 179 2.98 17.20 10.21
C ALA A 179 1.58 16.93 10.74
N THR A 180 0.71 17.92 10.62
CA THR A 180 -0.72 17.76 10.85
C THR A 180 -1.41 17.70 9.50
N ILE A 181 -2.12 16.60 9.23
CA ILE A 181 -2.97 16.47 8.04
C ILE A 181 -4.44 16.48 8.42
N LYS A 182 -5.27 17.08 7.57
CA LYS A 182 -6.72 17.13 7.73
C LYS A 182 -7.39 16.51 6.52
N ALA A 183 -8.46 15.76 6.75
CA ALA A 183 -9.23 15.17 5.67
C ALA A 183 -9.73 16.24 4.69
N SER A 184 -9.71 15.90 3.41
CA SER A 184 -10.19 16.73 2.30
C SER A 184 -11.27 15.96 1.53
N GLY A 185 -12.17 16.70 0.88
CA GLY A 185 -13.27 16.12 0.11
C GLY A 185 -14.44 15.60 0.96
N GLN A 186 -15.18 14.64 0.39
CA GLN A 186 -16.46 14.17 0.95
C GLN A 186 -16.37 12.78 1.60
N ASN A 187 -15.29 12.04 1.35
CA ASN A 187 -15.18 10.63 1.73
C ASN A 187 -14.57 10.43 3.12
N LEU A 188 -13.72 11.35 3.56
CA LEU A 188 -13.01 11.29 4.83
C LEU A 188 -13.36 12.46 5.74
N GLU A 189 -13.09 12.27 7.02
CA GLU A 189 -13.13 13.32 8.03
C GLU A 189 -12.02 13.16 9.09
N GLY A 190 -11.88 14.20 9.92
CA GLY A 190 -10.90 14.27 10.99
C GLY A 190 -9.58 14.93 10.61
N THR A 191 -8.73 15.06 11.62
CA THR A 191 -7.38 15.61 11.56
C THR A 191 -6.48 14.68 12.35
N ILE A 192 -5.27 14.41 11.86
CA ILE A 192 -4.29 13.61 12.57
C ILE A 192 -2.92 14.30 12.55
N GLU A 193 -2.15 14.00 13.59
CA GLU A 193 -0.75 14.40 13.71
C GLU A 193 0.14 13.19 13.41
N LEU A 194 1.19 13.44 12.64
CA LEU A 194 2.15 12.45 12.18
C LEU A 194 3.53 12.88 12.61
N THR A 195 4.36 11.95 13.06
CA THR A 195 5.75 12.19 13.44
C THR A 195 6.68 11.44 12.50
N TYR A 196 7.85 12.02 12.24
CA TYR A 196 8.85 11.48 11.33
C TYR A 196 10.23 12.09 11.57
N ARG A 197 11.24 11.55 10.87
CA ARG A 197 12.61 12.06 10.84
C ARG A 197 13.10 12.11 9.41
N ASN A 198 13.81 13.16 9.04
CA ASN A 198 14.39 13.25 7.70
C ASN A 198 15.47 12.17 7.50
N ASN A 199 15.34 11.41 6.42
CA ASN A 199 16.35 10.47 5.92
C ASN A 199 17.18 11.07 4.77
N ALA A 200 17.06 12.38 4.51
CA ALA A 200 17.92 13.07 3.58
C ALA A 200 19.37 12.92 4.04
N LYS A 201 20.19 12.41 3.13
CA LYS A 201 21.64 12.38 3.33
C LYS A 201 22.13 13.83 3.41
N THR A 202 22.99 14.10 4.37
CA THR A 202 23.58 15.43 4.58
C THR A 202 24.68 15.68 3.55
N GLN A 203 24.73 16.88 2.97
CA GLN A 203 25.79 17.22 2.02
C GLN A 203 27.13 17.34 2.74
N LEU A 204 28.18 16.72 2.22
CA LEU A 204 29.49 16.70 2.87
C LEU A 204 30.08 18.11 3.03
N ASN A 205 29.83 19.00 2.07
CA ASN A 205 30.22 20.42 2.12
C ASN A 205 29.41 21.27 3.11
N SER A 206 28.32 20.72 3.66
CA SER A 206 27.62 21.34 4.78
C SER A 206 28.26 20.97 6.11
N LEU A 207 28.99 19.86 6.18
CA LEU A 207 29.69 19.38 7.38
C LEU A 207 31.15 19.87 7.43
N ILE A 208 31.84 19.90 6.29
CA ILE A 208 33.23 20.34 6.19
C ILE A 208 33.25 21.73 5.56
N LYS A 209 33.30 22.77 6.41
CA LYS A 209 33.30 24.19 6.01
C LYS A 209 34.70 24.74 5.79
N ILE A 210 35.65 24.34 6.63
CA ILE A 210 37.06 24.70 6.54
C ILE A 210 37.77 23.65 5.69
N THR A 211 38.16 24.06 4.49
CA THR A 211 38.86 23.21 3.53
C THR A 211 40.38 23.38 3.59
N ASN A 212 40.90 24.44 4.21
CA ASN A 212 42.33 24.59 4.48
C ASN A 212 42.64 24.02 5.87
N LEU A 213 43.28 22.85 5.89
CA LEU A 213 43.56 22.11 7.12
C LEU A 213 44.85 22.57 7.81
N GLY A 214 45.65 23.44 7.18
CA GLY A 214 46.95 23.85 7.68
C GLY A 214 47.99 22.73 7.57
N GLN A 215 48.87 22.65 8.58
CA GLN A 215 49.95 21.66 8.60
C GLN A 215 49.49 20.33 9.19
N ILE A 216 49.82 19.24 8.50
CA ILE A 216 49.69 17.85 8.96
C ILE A 216 51.09 17.28 9.14
N GLU A 217 51.34 16.60 10.25
CA GLU A 217 52.62 15.94 10.52
C GLU A 217 52.42 14.44 10.70
N GLY A 218 53.23 13.64 10.01
CA GLY A 218 53.15 12.17 10.08
C GLY A 218 54.51 11.52 9.85
N LYS A 219 54.58 10.19 10.00
CA LYS A 219 55.85 9.44 9.85
C LYS A 219 56.20 9.11 8.40
N GLU A 220 55.18 9.02 7.56
CA GLU A 220 55.29 8.58 6.17
C GLU A 220 55.68 9.74 5.23
N LEU A 221 55.82 9.46 3.94
CA LEU A 221 56.10 10.48 2.91
C LEU A 221 54.85 11.31 2.54
N ILE A 222 53.66 10.77 2.80
CA ILE A 222 52.36 11.41 2.57
C ILE A 222 51.45 11.10 3.77
N PRO A 223 50.49 11.96 4.10
CA PRO A 223 49.62 11.71 5.24
C PRO A 223 48.75 10.47 5.04
N SER A 224 48.38 9.83 6.15
CA SER A 224 47.35 8.78 6.16
C SER A 224 45.95 9.39 6.03
N GLU A 225 44.97 8.59 5.60
CA GLU A 225 43.56 9.04 5.57
C GLU A 225 43.07 9.42 6.96
N GLU A 226 43.52 8.70 7.99
CA GLU A 226 43.22 8.98 9.39
C GLU A 226 43.84 10.30 9.86
N GLU A 227 45.09 10.59 9.49
CA GLU A 227 45.74 11.87 9.79
C GLU A 227 44.98 13.04 9.16
N ILE A 228 44.57 12.91 7.89
CA ILE A 228 43.74 13.91 7.20
C ILE A 228 42.41 14.08 7.92
N TRP A 229 41.70 12.99 8.21
CA TRP A 229 40.38 13.06 8.85
C TRP A 229 40.45 13.63 10.27
N ASN A 230 41.48 13.28 11.04
CA ASN A 230 41.69 13.87 12.36
C ASN A 230 41.92 15.38 12.28
N LYS A 231 42.67 15.86 11.28
CA LYS A 231 42.85 17.29 11.04
C LYS A 231 41.55 17.97 10.60
N VAL A 232 40.76 17.34 9.73
CA VAL A 232 39.42 17.84 9.34
C VAL A 232 38.55 18.04 10.57
N LYS A 233 38.48 17.04 11.46
CA LYS A 233 37.75 17.15 12.72
C LYS A 233 38.27 18.30 13.58
N GLU A 234 39.59 18.36 13.82
CA GLU A 234 40.23 19.40 14.64
C GLU A 234 39.84 20.82 14.18
N VAL A 235 39.93 21.10 12.87
CA VAL A 235 39.70 22.46 12.37
C VAL A 235 38.22 22.79 12.24
N ASN A 236 37.36 21.83 11.85
CA ASN A 236 35.93 22.10 11.60
C ASN A 236 35.07 22.05 12.87
N ILE A 237 35.47 21.29 13.91
CA ILE A 237 34.64 21.11 15.12
C ILE A 237 34.50 22.42 15.93
N THR A 238 35.46 23.34 15.83
CA THR A 238 35.49 24.57 16.64
C THR A 238 34.57 25.69 16.15
N GLN A 239 33.97 25.58 14.95
CA GLN A 239 33.17 26.66 14.35
C GLN A 239 31.66 26.39 14.32
N ILE A 240 31.19 25.23 14.79
CA ILE A 240 29.82 24.76 14.53
C ILE A 240 29.17 24.22 15.81
N LYS A 241 28.09 24.85 16.28
CA LYS A 241 27.43 24.54 17.56
C LYS A 241 26.31 23.47 17.49
N GLU A 242 25.94 22.97 16.32
CA GLU A 242 24.85 21.98 16.16
C GLU A 242 25.24 20.78 15.27
N GLU A 243 26.14 20.96 14.28
CA GLU A 243 26.69 19.85 13.50
C GLU A 243 27.83 19.05 14.21
N GLU A 244 28.19 19.42 15.45
CA GLU A 244 29.24 18.82 16.28
C GLU A 244 29.06 17.29 16.47
N ILE A 245 27.83 16.83 16.73
CA ILE A 245 27.48 15.40 16.88
C ILE A 245 27.60 14.63 15.55
N ARG A 246 27.44 15.32 14.41
CA ARG A 246 27.35 14.65 13.10
C ARG A 246 28.72 14.27 12.58
N LEU A 247 29.73 15.14 12.68
CA LEU A 247 31.10 14.88 12.23
C LEU A 247 31.76 13.74 13.00
N GLU A 248 31.61 13.69 14.33
CA GLU A 248 32.17 12.61 15.16
C GLU A 248 31.54 11.25 14.87
N SER A 249 30.29 11.23 14.39
CA SER A 249 29.57 10.00 14.04
C SER A 249 29.94 9.41 12.67
N LEU A 250 30.78 10.11 11.89
CA LEU A 250 31.22 9.65 10.57
C LEU A 250 32.42 8.72 10.71
N ILE A 251 32.36 7.57 10.03
CA ILE A 251 33.39 6.53 10.11
C ILE A 251 34.07 6.38 8.74
N LEU A 252 35.40 6.43 8.75
CA LEU A 252 36.26 6.24 7.57
C LEU A 252 35.88 4.95 6.83
N ASN A 253 35.79 4.99 5.50
CA ASN A 253 35.40 3.91 4.59
C ASN A 253 33.92 3.50 4.58
N SER A 254 33.19 3.67 5.68
CA SER A 254 31.74 3.38 5.69
C SER A 254 30.89 4.59 5.24
N ASP A 255 31.31 5.80 5.63
CA ASP A 255 30.58 7.03 5.32
C ASP A 255 31.26 7.84 4.21
N PHE A 256 32.58 7.77 4.08
CA PHE A 256 33.35 8.51 3.08
C PHE A 256 34.68 7.82 2.76
N THR A 257 35.29 8.20 1.63
CA THR A 257 36.63 7.80 1.20
C THR A 257 37.51 9.04 1.00
N ILE A 258 38.82 8.89 1.15
CA ILE A 258 39.77 9.99 0.98
C ILE A 258 40.79 9.63 -0.10
N THR A 259 40.80 10.39 -1.20
CA THR A 259 41.86 10.31 -2.22
C THR A 259 42.92 11.37 -1.91
N LYS A 260 44.15 10.93 -1.64
CA LYS A 260 45.23 11.80 -1.11
C LYS A 260 46.32 12.14 -2.12
N TYR A 261 46.89 13.34 -1.97
CA TYR A 261 48.02 13.88 -2.72
C TYR A 261 49.01 14.57 -1.77
N ASN A 262 50.14 15.08 -2.28
CA ASN A 262 51.18 15.70 -1.44
C ASN A 262 50.70 16.96 -0.69
N SER A 263 49.70 17.68 -1.22
CA SER A 263 49.22 18.96 -0.65
C SER A 263 47.70 19.14 -0.64
N ASN A 264 46.96 18.12 -1.05
CA ASN A 264 45.50 18.16 -1.04
C ASN A 264 44.92 16.74 -0.94
N ALA A 265 43.64 16.67 -0.59
CA ALA A 265 42.86 15.44 -0.65
C ALA A 265 41.42 15.71 -1.07
N ALA A 266 40.81 14.75 -1.74
CA ALA A 266 39.37 14.74 -2.03
C ALA A 266 38.68 13.79 -1.07
N ILE A 267 37.75 14.31 -0.27
CA ILE A 267 36.89 13.56 0.64
C ILE A 267 35.57 13.35 -0.10
N ASN A 268 35.23 12.10 -0.40
CA ASN A 268 34.03 11.74 -1.15
C ASN A 268 33.09 10.93 -0.27
N SER A 269 31.79 11.23 -0.30
CA SER A 269 30.81 10.36 0.35
C SER A 269 30.90 8.95 -0.23
N SER A 270 30.89 7.94 0.63
CA SER A 270 30.83 6.56 0.20
C SER A 270 29.48 6.31 -0.49
N PRO A 271 29.44 5.61 -1.64
CA PRO A 271 28.18 5.20 -2.26
C PRO A 271 27.26 4.41 -1.29
N ALA A 272 27.87 3.71 -0.33
CA ALA A 272 27.18 2.93 0.70
C ALA A 272 26.70 3.77 1.90
N SER A 273 27.12 5.04 2.02
CA SER A 273 26.71 5.86 3.18
C SER A 273 25.22 6.10 3.16
N SER A 274 24.55 5.80 4.28
CA SER A 274 23.15 6.16 4.52
C SER A 274 22.98 7.58 5.09
N LYS A 275 24.09 8.25 5.44
CA LYS A 275 24.09 9.51 6.19
C LYS A 275 24.48 10.73 5.36
N ILE A 276 25.42 10.58 4.42
CA ILE A 276 26.02 11.72 3.70
C ILE A 276 26.12 11.50 2.19
N VAL A 277 26.20 12.61 1.44
CA VAL A 277 26.41 12.66 -0.03
C VAL A 277 27.36 13.80 -0.40
N GLY A 278 27.95 13.70 -1.60
CA GLY A 278 28.74 14.76 -2.19
C GLY A 278 30.24 14.59 -1.96
N ASN A 279 31.00 15.64 -2.27
CA ASN A 279 32.45 15.65 -2.11
C ASN A 279 32.93 17.00 -1.56
N VAL A 280 34.12 16.99 -0.98
CA VAL A 280 34.83 18.17 -0.51
C VAL A 280 36.30 18.01 -0.82
N GLN A 281 36.91 19.04 -1.40
CA GLN A 281 38.35 19.10 -1.58
C GLN A 281 38.98 19.89 -0.43
N VAL A 282 40.01 19.32 0.17
CA VAL A 282 40.76 19.91 1.28
C VAL A 282 42.22 20.10 0.89
N ASN A 283 42.86 21.14 1.42
CA ASN A 283 44.26 21.49 1.16
C ASN A 283 45.05 21.49 2.47
N TYR A 284 46.32 21.09 2.41
CA TYR A 284 47.22 21.04 3.56
C TYR A 284 48.68 21.17 3.14
N THR A 285 49.55 21.49 4.09
CA THR A 285 50.99 21.27 3.99
C THR A 285 51.35 20.03 4.80
N TYR A 286 52.18 19.15 4.25
CA TYR A 286 52.62 17.94 4.95
C TYR A 286 54.09 18.02 5.36
N LYS A 287 54.38 17.66 6.61
CA LYS A 287 55.74 17.59 7.14
C LYS A 287 56.00 16.20 7.72
N GLN A 288 56.91 15.46 7.07
CA GLN A 288 57.36 14.18 7.59
C GLN A 288 58.16 14.42 8.89
N LYS A 289 57.79 13.71 9.97
CA LYS A 289 58.56 13.67 11.21
C LYS A 289 59.84 12.90 10.93
N SER A 290 60.98 13.55 11.10
CA SER A 290 62.29 12.89 11.00
C SER A 290 62.32 11.71 11.97
N GLY A 291 62.53 10.50 11.46
CA GLY A 291 62.67 9.30 12.27
C GLY A 291 63.86 9.46 13.21
N ILE A 292 63.62 9.26 14.50
CA ILE A 292 64.67 8.91 15.49
C ILE A 292 64.80 7.39 15.46
#